data_AF-A0A150VPM2-F1
#
_entry.id   AF-A0A150VPM2-F1
#
_cell.length_a   1.000
_cell.length_b   1.000
_cell.length_c   1.000
_cell.angle_alpha   90.00
_cell.angle_beta   90.00
_cell.angle_gamma   90.00
#
_symmetry.space_group_name_H-M   'P 1'
#
loop_
_entity.id
_entity.type
_entity.pdbx_description
1 polymer ?
#
loop_
_entity_poly.entity_id
_entity_poly.type
_entity_poly.pdbx_seq_one_letter_code
_entity_poly.pdbx_strand_id
1 'polypeptide(L)'
;MTRAVRTPAGIRPALAVALVLTLVAGVLAAWAGRDWYAAAHDDSAAYAVQRDRALAAGEQAVQNLNTLDHRRVDQGLDLWESSTTGELHQQLVDGRTEFAGQVKAAKTVTTARVLSGAVTELDDRAGRARLLVALRITVTTPDSKSTDKDSRMLGELTRTDGQWKLSALGQAPVGGTAAG
;
A
#
# COMPACT_ATOMS: atom_id res chain seq x y z
N MET A 1 -61.04 55.93 -30.62
CA MET A 1 -59.87 55.44 -29.85
C MET A 1 -60.05 53.96 -29.62
N THR A 2 -59.28 53.11 -30.30
CA THR A 2 -59.41 51.65 -30.16
C THR A 2 -58.01 51.05 -30.17
N ARG A 3 -57.51 50.66 -29.00
CA ARG A 3 -56.21 50.00 -28.84
C ARG A 3 -56.43 48.49 -29.00
N ALA A 4 -56.00 47.92 -30.12
CA ALA A 4 -56.00 46.48 -30.32
C ALA A 4 -54.86 45.86 -29.49
N VAL A 5 -55.22 45.09 -28.47
CA VAL A 5 -54.28 44.24 -27.73
C VAL A 5 -53.96 43.05 -28.63
N ARG A 6 -52.75 43.03 -29.21
CA ARG A 6 -52.21 41.81 -29.83
C ARG A 6 -51.71 40.90 -28.72
N THR A 7 -52.41 39.81 -28.48
CA THR A 7 -51.93 38.69 -27.66
C THR A 7 -50.76 38.02 -28.38
N PRO A 8 -49.56 37.90 -27.80
CA PRO A 8 -48.43 37.27 -28.48
C PRO A 8 -48.64 35.76 -28.55
N ALA A 9 -48.76 35.23 -29.76
CA ALA A 9 -48.91 33.80 -30.04
C ALA A 9 -47.63 32.96 -29.80
N GLY A 10 -46.59 33.52 -29.18
CA GLY A 10 -45.26 32.90 -29.02
C GLY A 10 -44.99 32.22 -27.66
N ILE A 11 -45.88 32.35 -26.67
CA ILE A 11 -45.60 31.86 -25.31
C ILE A 11 -45.77 30.34 -25.19
N ARG A 12 -46.70 29.75 -25.94
CA ARG A 12 -46.99 28.31 -25.92
C ARG A 12 -45.84 27.41 -26.40
N PRO A 13 -45.16 27.68 -27.53
CA PRO A 13 -44.01 26.90 -27.94
C PRO A 13 -42.81 27.10 -27.00
N ALA A 14 -42.61 28.31 -26.47
CA ALA A 14 -41.55 28.59 -25.50
C ALA A 14 -41.75 27.82 -24.19
N LEU A 15 -42.98 27.75 -23.67
CA LEU A 15 -43.32 26.95 -22.49
C LEU A 15 -43.15 25.44 -22.75
N ALA A 16 -43.52 24.95 -23.94
CA ALA A 16 -43.32 23.55 -24.30
C ALA A 16 -41.82 23.18 -24.39
N VAL A 17 -41.00 24.04 -24.98
CA VAL A 17 -39.54 23.86 -25.05
C VAL A 17 -38.91 23.88 -23.66
N ALA A 18 -39.32 24.84 -22.80
CA ALA A 18 -38.83 24.92 -21.42
C ALA A 18 -39.18 23.67 -20.60
N LEU A 19 -40.37 23.11 -20.79
CA LEU A 19 -40.80 21.87 -20.14
C LEU A 19 -39.93 20.68 -20.60
N VAL A 20 -39.72 20.53 -21.90
CA VAL A 20 -38.86 19.46 -22.45
C VAL A 20 -37.44 19.57 -21.92
N LEU A 21 -36.85 20.77 -21.92
CA LEU A 21 -35.51 20.99 -21.39
C LEU A 21 -35.41 20.64 -19.90
N THR A 22 -36.45 20.97 -19.11
CA THR A 22 -36.49 20.64 -17.69
C THR A 22 -36.58 19.13 -17.46
N LEU A 23 -37.37 18.41 -18.25
CA LEU A 23 -37.46 16.96 -18.19
C LEU A 23 -36.13 16.29 -18.57
N VAL A 24 -35.48 16.76 -19.64
CA VAL A 24 -34.16 16.26 -20.06
C VAL A 24 -33.12 16.53 -18.98
N ALA A 25 -33.09 17.74 -18.42
CA ALA A 25 -32.20 18.09 -17.31
C ALA A 25 -32.45 17.22 -16.07
N GLY A 26 -33.71 16.94 -15.74
CA GLY A 26 -34.08 16.05 -14.64
C GLY A 26 -33.62 14.60 -14.85
N VAL A 27 -33.75 14.07 -16.07
CA VAL A 27 -33.25 12.73 -16.42
C VAL A 27 -31.73 12.68 -16.33
N LEU A 28 -31.02 13.68 -16.87
CA LEU A 28 -29.56 13.76 -16.78
C LEU A 28 -29.08 13.90 -15.32
N ALA A 29 -29.75 14.71 -14.51
CA ALA A 29 -29.42 14.88 -13.09
C ALA A 29 -29.67 13.59 -12.29
N ALA A 30 -30.76 12.87 -12.56
CA ALA A 30 -31.02 11.58 -11.93
C ALA A 30 -29.98 10.52 -12.35
N TRP A 31 -29.57 10.52 -13.62
CA TRP A 31 -28.55 9.59 -14.11
C TRP A 31 -27.17 9.90 -13.51
N ALA A 32 -26.73 11.15 -13.58
CA ALA A 32 -25.47 11.62 -12.98
C ALA A 32 -25.45 11.44 -11.45
N GLY A 33 -26.57 11.70 -10.77
CA GLY A 33 -26.69 11.48 -9.33
C GLY A 33 -26.60 10.01 -8.95
N ARG A 34 -27.15 9.11 -9.78
CA ARG A 34 -27.04 7.66 -9.57
C ARG A 34 -25.63 7.15 -9.81
N ASP A 35 -24.96 7.65 -10.85
CA ASP A 35 -23.57 7.31 -11.19
C ASP A 35 -22.60 7.78 -10.10
N TRP A 36 -22.79 9.02 -9.62
CA TRP A 36 -22.06 9.56 -8.48
C TRP A 36 -22.31 8.76 -7.20
N TYR A 37 -23.56 8.39 -6.92
CA TYR A 37 -23.91 7.59 -5.74
C TYR A 37 -23.28 6.20 -5.80
N ALA A 38 -23.30 5.55 -6.96
CA ALA A 38 -22.65 4.26 -7.18
C ALA A 38 -21.14 4.35 -7.00
N ALA A 39 -20.48 5.36 -7.57
CA ALA A 39 -19.04 5.59 -7.38
C ALA A 39 -18.68 5.94 -5.92
N ALA A 40 -19.53 6.71 -5.23
CA ALA A 40 -19.32 7.06 -3.83
C ALA A 40 -19.52 5.87 -2.86
N HIS A 41 -20.23 4.83 -3.30
CA HIS A 41 -20.46 3.58 -2.55
C HIS A 41 -19.70 2.39 -3.15
N ASP A 42 -18.71 2.64 -4.01
CA ASP A 42 -17.92 1.58 -4.62
C ASP A 42 -16.78 1.15 -3.67
N ASP A 43 -16.80 -0.13 -3.27
CA ASP A 43 -15.76 -0.76 -2.44
C ASP A 43 -14.37 -0.71 -3.11
N SER A 44 -14.30 -0.41 -4.41
CA SER A 44 -13.06 -0.26 -5.17
C SER A 44 -12.13 0.82 -4.60
N ALA A 45 -12.68 1.94 -4.12
CA ALA A 45 -11.89 3.02 -3.51
C ALA A 45 -11.32 2.59 -2.15
N ALA A 46 -12.13 1.92 -1.32
CA ALA A 46 -11.69 1.38 -0.05
C ALA A 46 -10.62 0.30 -0.24
N TYR A 47 -10.79 -0.58 -1.22
CA TYR A 47 -9.81 -1.61 -1.57
C TYR A 47 -8.48 -1.02 -2.04
N ALA A 48 -8.50 0.00 -2.90
CA ALA A 48 -7.29 0.69 -3.33
C ALA A 48 -6.53 1.32 -2.15
N VAL A 49 -7.26 1.96 -1.23
CA VAL A 49 -6.67 2.51 0.00
C VAL A 49 -6.04 1.41 0.87
N GLN A 50 -6.68 0.25 1.00
CA GLN A 50 -6.12 -0.87 1.78
C GLN A 50 -4.87 -1.45 1.11
N ARG A 51 -4.85 -1.58 -0.21
CA ARG A 51 -3.67 -1.98 -0.98
C ARG A 51 -2.51 -1.02 -0.75
N ASP A 52 -2.75 0.29 -0.84
CA ASP A 52 -1.69 1.29 -0.70
C ASP A 52 -1.17 1.34 0.76
N ARG A 53 -2.05 1.14 1.75
CA ARG A 53 -1.65 0.97 3.17
C ARG A 53 -0.81 -0.28 3.40
N ALA A 54 -1.21 -1.41 2.82
CA ALA A 54 -0.46 -2.66 2.91
C ALA A 54 0.92 -2.50 2.25
N LEU A 55 0.98 -1.85 1.08
CA LEU A 55 2.24 -1.57 0.38
C LEU A 55 3.17 -0.72 1.24
N ALA A 56 2.72 0.43 1.73
CA ALA A 56 3.54 1.35 2.51
C ALA A 56 4.04 0.70 3.82
N ALA A 57 3.16 -0.01 4.54
CA ALA A 57 3.54 -0.72 5.75
C ALA A 57 4.53 -1.85 5.46
N GLY A 58 4.32 -2.59 4.38
CA GLY A 58 5.21 -3.68 3.97
C GLY A 58 6.59 -3.20 3.55
N GLU A 59 6.68 -2.16 2.72
CA GLU A 59 7.96 -1.53 2.35
C GLU A 59 8.74 -1.07 3.58
N GLN A 60 8.06 -0.41 4.52
CA GLN A 60 8.67 0.03 5.77
C GLN A 60 9.14 -1.17 6.63
N ALA A 61 8.30 -2.19 6.79
CA ALA A 61 8.65 -3.38 7.58
C ALA A 61 9.84 -4.14 6.96
N VAL A 62 9.85 -4.31 5.63
CA VAL A 62 10.97 -4.92 4.92
C VAL A 62 12.24 -4.10 5.08
N GLN A 63 12.17 -2.77 4.99
CA GLN A 63 13.31 -1.89 5.24
C GLN A 63 13.83 -2.02 6.67
N ASN A 64 12.92 -2.06 7.65
CA ASN A 64 13.26 -2.23 9.06
C ASN A 64 14.02 -3.54 9.26
N LEU A 65 13.49 -4.67 8.78
CA LEU A 65 14.08 -6.00 8.93
C LEU A 65 15.45 -6.15 8.24
N ASN A 66 15.77 -5.29 7.28
CA ASN A 66 17.07 -5.29 6.59
C ASN A 66 17.98 -4.14 7.05
N THR A 67 17.65 -3.43 8.13
CA THR A 67 18.45 -2.36 8.70
C THR A 67 18.77 -2.66 10.16
N LEU A 68 20.05 -2.62 10.51
CA LEU A 68 20.52 -2.82 11.88
C LEU A 68 21.89 -2.20 12.12
N ASP A 69 22.05 -1.55 13.27
CA ASP A 69 23.31 -0.95 13.70
C ASP A 69 23.80 -1.65 14.98
N HIS A 70 25.01 -2.20 14.96
CA HIS A 70 25.60 -2.87 16.12
C HIS A 70 25.68 -1.99 17.40
N ARG A 71 25.64 -0.66 17.26
CA ARG A 71 25.68 0.29 18.38
C ARG A 71 24.31 0.49 19.01
N ARG A 72 23.23 0.15 18.30
CA ARG A 72 21.83 0.33 18.71
C ARG A 72 21.01 -0.94 18.44
N VAL A 73 21.63 -2.11 18.63
CA VAL A 73 21.01 -3.40 18.31
C VAL A 73 19.67 -3.56 19.01
N ASP A 74 19.61 -3.27 20.31
CA ASP A 74 18.40 -3.52 21.09
C ASP A 74 17.21 -2.72 20.53
N GLN A 75 17.43 -1.44 20.19
CA GLN A 75 16.44 -0.59 19.51
C GLN A 75 16.05 -1.11 18.12
N GLY A 76 17.03 -1.59 17.34
CA GLY A 76 16.77 -2.16 16.02
C GLY A 76 15.92 -3.43 16.09
N LEU A 77 16.20 -4.30 17.06
CA LEU A 77 15.43 -5.52 17.28
C LEU A 77 14.02 -5.23 17.81
N ASP A 78 13.84 -4.20 18.63
CA ASP A 78 12.49 -3.74 19.03
C ASP A 78 11.69 -3.27 17.79
N LEU A 79 12.36 -2.59 16.86
CA LEU A 79 11.74 -2.17 15.61
C LEU A 79 11.36 -3.39 14.73
N TRP A 80 12.20 -4.42 14.69
CA TRP A 80 11.90 -5.67 13.96
C TRP A 80 10.69 -6.38 14.54
N GLU A 81 10.64 -6.54 15.86
CA GLU A 81 9.52 -7.16 16.57
C GLU A 81 8.22 -6.38 16.37
N SER A 82 8.27 -5.04 16.45
CA SER A 82 7.07 -4.21 16.21
C SER A 82 6.57 -4.24 14.77
N SER A 83 7.45 -4.53 13.81
CA SER A 83 7.15 -4.62 12.37
C SER A 83 6.63 -5.99 11.94
N THR A 84 6.62 -6.98 12.84
CA THR A 84 6.31 -8.38 12.53
C THR A 84 5.15 -8.92 13.34
N THR A 85 4.58 -10.02 12.86
CA THR A 85 3.52 -10.79 13.53
C THR A 85 3.67 -12.28 13.20
N GLY A 86 2.83 -13.12 13.80
CA GLY A 86 2.79 -14.56 13.52
C GLY A 86 4.11 -15.28 13.81
N GLU A 87 4.43 -16.28 12.98
CA GLU A 87 5.62 -17.13 13.15
C GLU A 87 6.92 -16.33 13.02
N LEU A 88 7.02 -15.42 12.04
CA LEU A 88 8.21 -14.58 11.86
C LEU A 88 8.53 -13.78 13.13
N HIS A 89 7.51 -13.23 13.79
CA HIS A 89 7.70 -12.52 15.05
C HIS A 89 8.23 -13.42 16.16
N GLN A 90 7.65 -14.62 16.31
CA GLN A 90 8.10 -15.58 17.32
C GLN A 90 9.56 -15.98 17.11
N GLN A 91 9.95 -16.30 15.87
CA GLN A 91 11.34 -16.62 15.53
C GLN A 91 12.31 -15.48 15.89
N LEU A 92 11.90 -14.22 15.66
CA LEU A 92 12.72 -13.06 16.01
C LEU A 92 12.87 -12.87 17.52
N VAL A 93 11.79 -13.02 18.28
CA VAL A 93 11.80 -12.91 19.75
C VAL A 93 12.68 -14.01 20.35
N ASP A 94 12.48 -15.26 19.91
CA ASP A 94 13.20 -16.42 20.43
C ASP A 94 14.71 -16.34 20.10
N GLY A 95 15.06 -15.87 18.90
CA GLY A 95 16.44 -15.73 18.45
C GLY A 95 17.15 -14.44 18.89
N ARG A 96 16.44 -13.51 19.56
CA ARG A 96 16.89 -12.14 19.81
C ARG A 96 18.27 -12.06 20.47
N THR A 97 18.47 -12.80 21.57
CA THR A 97 19.70 -12.72 22.36
C THR A 97 20.92 -13.21 21.60
N GLU A 98 20.79 -14.34 20.90
CA GLU A 98 21.87 -14.91 20.10
C GLU A 98 22.25 -13.96 18.96
N PHE A 99 21.25 -13.51 18.20
CA PHE A 99 21.46 -12.63 17.07
C PHE A 99 22.07 -11.28 17.51
N ALA A 100 21.63 -10.72 18.63
CA ALA A 100 22.22 -9.51 19.19
C ALA A 100 23.71 -9.69 19.53
N GLY A 101 24.09 -10.84 20.08
CA GLY A 101 25.48 -11.19 20.36
C GLY A 101 26.32 -11.25 19.09
N GLN A 102 25.82 -11.92 18.06
CA GLN A 102 26.51 -12.04 16.76
C GLN A 102 26.74 -10.68 16.09
N VAL A 103 25.72 -9.81 16.06
CA VAL A 103 25.81 -8.48 15.45
C VAL A 103 26.77 -7.57 16.24
N LYS A 104 26.70 -7.59 17.59
CA LYS A 104 27.62 -6.82 18.45
C LYS A 104 29.07 -7.28 18.28
N ALA A 105 29.31 -8.58 18.07
CA ALA A 105 30.64 -9.14 17.82
C ALA A 105 31.17 -8.76 16.42
N ALA A 106 30.32 -8.85 15.39
CA ALA A 106 30.67 -8.51 14.01
C ALA A 106 30.91 -7.00 13.82
N LYS A 107 30.33 -6.16 14.68
CA LYS A 107 30.43 -4.69 14.63
C LYS A 107 30.04 -4.11 13.25
N THR A 108 29.04 -4.73 12.62
CA THR A 108 28.54 -4.31 11.31
C THR A 108 27.39 -3.31 11.45
N VAL A 109 27.25 -2.45 10.45
CA VAL A 109 26.06 -1.63 10.25
C VAL A 109 25.47 -2.01 8.90
N THR A 110 24.22 -2.45 8.91
CA THR A 110 23.46 -2.74 7.70
C THR A 110 22.37 -1.69 7.54
N THR A 111 22.24 -1.13 6.35
CA THR A 111 21.14 -0.22 6.01
C THR A 111 20.45 -0.71 4.76
N ALA A 112 19.11 -0.66 4.75
CA ALA A 112 18.31 -0.98 3.58
C ALA A 112 17.61 0.25 3.05
N ARG A 113 17.49 0.31 1.72
CA ARG A 113 16.67 1.28 1.01
C ARG A 113 15.75 0.55 0.05
N VAL A 114 14.46 0.79 0.15
CA VAL A 114 13.49 0.31 -0.85
C VAL A 114 13.73 1.04 -2.17
N LEU A 115 13.90 0.26 -3.24
CA LEU A 115 14.01 0.75 -4.61
C LEU A 115 12.64 0.76 -5.29
N SER A 116 11.85 -0.29 -5.06
CA SER A 116 10.46 -0.40 -5.50
C SER A 116 9.73 -1.50 -4.73
N GLY A 117 8.42 -1.37 -4.63
CA GLY A 117 7.54 -2.40 -4.07
C GLY A 117 6.23 -2.50 -4.84
N ALA A 118 5.61 -3.67 -4.79
CA ALA A 118 4.28 -3.90 -5.33
C ALA A 118 3.54 -4.94 -4.50
N VAL A 119 2.24 -4.72 -4.28
CA VAL A 119 1.33 -5.73 -3.72
C VAL A 119 0.97 -6.70 -4.85
N THR A 120 1.29 -7.97 -4.68
CA THR A 120 1.00 -9.03 -5.64
C THR A 120 -0.35 -9.70 -5.36
N GLU A 121 -0.81 -9.67 -4.11
CA GLU A 121 -2.11 -10.20 -3.70
C GLU A 121 -2.63 -9.42 -2.49
N LEU A 122 -3.93 -9.16 -2.42
CA LEU A 122 -4.60 -8.57 -1.26
C LEU A 122 -5.94 -9.27 -1.02
N ASP A 123 -6.06 -9.85 0.18
CA ASP A 123 -7.30 -10.37 0.74
C ASP A 123 -7.67 -9.47 1.93
N ASP A 124 -8.37 -8.37 1.63
CA ASP A 124 -8.73 -7.36 2.64
C ASP A 124 -9.69 -7.91 3.70
N ARG A 125 -10.53 -8.89 3.35
CA ARG A 125 -11.46 -9.53 4.29
C ARG A 125 -10.72 -10.42 5.29
N ALA A 126 -9.77 -11.23 4.83
CA ALA A 126 -8.93 -12.02 5.73
C ALA A 126 -7.81 -11.20 6.38
N GLY A 127 -7.59 -9.96 5.96
CA GLY A 127 -6.50 -9.13 6.43
C GLY A 127 -5.13 -9.71 6.06
N ARG A 128 -4.98 -10.23 4.83
CA ARG A 128 -3.72 -10.78 4.33
C ARG A 128 -3.30 -10.09 3.04
N ALA A 129 -2.00 -9.90 2.85
CA ALA A 129 -1.46 -9.40 1.59
C ALA A 129 -0.12 -10.07 1.28
N ARG A 130 0.22 -10.15 -0.01
CA ARG A 130 1.56 -10.54 -0.48
C ARG A 130 2.16 -9.35 -1.22
N LEU A 131 3.45 -9.14 -1.04
CA LEU A 131 4.18 -8.08 -1.71
C LEU A 131 5.54 -8.55 -2.19
N LEU A 132 6.02 -7.90 -3.24
CA LEU A 132 7.36 -8.05 -3.75
C LEU A 132 8.08 -6.71 -3.65
N VAL A 133 9.25 -6.69 -3.01
CA VAL A 133 10.05 -5.49 -2.79
C VAL A 133 11.46 -5.70 -3.32
N ALA A 134 11.92 -4.77 -4.15
CA ALA A 134 13.32 -4.62 -4.50
C ALA A 134 13.97 -3.61 -3.57
N LEU A 135 15.15 -3.95 -3.05
CA LEU A 135 15.87 -3.15 -2.07
C LEU A 135 17.37 -3.19 -2.34
N ARG A 136 18.03 -2.11 -1.95
CA ARG A 136 19.49 -2.01 -1.86
C ARG A 136 19.89 -2.13 -0.41
N ILE A 137 20.74 -3.09 -0.11
CA ILE A 137 21.33 -3.30 1.22
C ILE A 137 22.78 -2.83 1.16
N THR A 138 23.13 -1.88 2.02
CA THR A 138 24.50 -1.43 2.21
C THR A 138 25.00 -1.99 3.54
N VAL A 139 26.07 -2.78 3.48
CA VAL A 139 26.75 -3.31 4.67
C VAL A 139 28.05 -2.55 4.87
N THR A 140 28.22 -1.96 6.05
CA THR A 140 29.43 -1.28 6.49
C THR A 140 30.14 -2.12 7.56
N THR A 141 31.41 -2.42 7.32
CA THR A 141 32.28 -3.19 8.22
C THR A 141 33.07 -2.28 9.18
N PRO A 142 33.72 -2.83 10.22
CA PRO A 142 34.43 -2.02 11.22
C PRO A 142 35.59 -1.19 10.66
N ASP A 143 36.18 -1.63 9.54
CA ASP A 143 37.22 -0.89 8.80
C ASP A 143 36.65 0.19 7.87
N SER A 144 35.37 0.55 8.06
CA SER A 144 34.64 1.59 7.30
C SER A 144 34.48 1.31 5.81
N LYS A 145 34.72 0.07 5.36
CA LYS A 145 34.37 -0.36 4.00
C LYS A 145 32.87 -0.58 3.90
N SER A 146 32.27 -0.16 2.78
CA SER A 146 30.85 -0.35 2.51
C SER A 146 30.66 -1.13 1.21
N THR A 147 29.70 -2.03 1.18
CA THR A 147 29.33 -2.81 -0.01
C THR A 147 27.82 -2.80 -0.19
N ASP A 148 27.38 -2.51 -1.41
CA ASP A 148 25.98 -2.51 -1.80
C ASP A 148 25.60 -3.83 -2.46
N LYS A 149 24.40 -4.34 -2.13
CA LYS A 149 23.78 -5.49 -2.77
C LYS A 149 22.31 -5.22 -3.02
N ASP A 150 21.89 -5.35 -4.27
CA ASP A 150 20.48 -5.33 -4.62
C ASP A 150 19.88 -6.72 -4.36
N SER A 151 18.72 -6.76 -3.70
CA SER A 151 17.98 -7.98 -3.38
C SER A 151 16.49 -7.77 -3.63
N ARG A 152 15.80 -8.86 -3.97
CA ARG A 152 14.35 -8.89 -4.16
C ARG A 152 13.76 -9.82 -3.13
N MET A 153 12.77 -9.35 -2.40
CA MET A 153 12.14 -10.09 -1.32
C MET A 153 10.65 -10.25 -1.58
N LEU A 154 10.12 -11.39 -1.19
CA LEU A 154 8.70 -11.66 -1.11
C LEU A 154 8.28 -11.59 0.36
N GLY A 155 7.36 -10.69 0.66
CA GLY A 155 6.78 -10.51 1.99
C GLY A 155 5.33 -10.98 2.01
N GLU A 156 4.94 -11.59 3.12
CA GLU A 156 3.54 -11.81 3.47
C GLU A 156 3.19 -10.90 4.64
N LEU A 157 2.06 -10.22 4.54
CA LEU A 157 1.53 -9.32 5.56
C LEU A 157 0.26 -9.90 6.16
N THR A 158 0.11 -9.71 7.46
CA THR A 158 -1.14 -9.95 8.19
C THR A 158 -1.54 -8.68 8.93
N ARG A 159 -2.83 -8.33 8.87
CA ARG A 159 -3.38 -7.18 9.58
C ARG A 159 -3.76 -7.58 11.00
N THR A 160 -3.09 -6.97 11.98
CA THR A 160 -3.34 -7.16 13.41
C THR A 160 -3.63 -5.80 14.04
N ASP A 161 -4.73 -5.69 14.80
CA ASP A 161 -5.14 -4.44 15.45
C ASP A 161 -5.23 -3.25 14.47
N GLY A 162 -5.69 -3.54 13.24
CA GLY A 162 -5.81 -2.56 12.16
C GLY A 162 -4.50 -2.14 11.50
N GLN A 163 -3.35 -2.69 11.92
CA GLN A 163 -2.03 -2.41 11.35
C GLN A 163 -1.51 -3.59 10.55
N TRP A 164 -0.94 -3.32 9.37
CA TRP A 164 -0.28 -4.33 8.55
C TRP A 164 1.12 -4.61 9.09
N LYS A 165 1.45 -5.88 9.32
CA LYS A 165 2.77 -6.34 9.79
C LYS A 165 3.25 -7.53 8.98
N LEU A 166 4.56 -7.70 8.86
CA LEU A 166 5.13 -8.87 8.18
C LEU A 166 4.90 -10.14 8.99
N SER A 167 4.21 -11.11 8.40
CA SER A 167 4.05 -12.46 8.94
C SER A 167 5.05 -13.45 8.38
N ALA A 168 5.60 -13.17 7.19
CA ALA A 168 6.71 -13.91 6.59
C ALA A 168 7.52 -13.00 5.67
N LEU A 169 8.82 -13.26 5.54
CA LEU A 169 9.70 -12.55 4.62
C LEU A 169 10.77 -13.50 4.11
N GLY A 170 10.97 -13.54 2.80
CA GLY A 170 11.97 -14.40 2.15
C GLY A 170 12.53 -13.78 0.88
N GLN A 171 13.57 -14.40 0.33
CA GLN A 171 14.07 -14.01 -0.99
C GLN A 171 13.03 -14.38 -2.05
N ALA A 172 12.81 -13.47 -3.01
CA ALA A 172 11.96 -13.77 -4.16
C ALA A 172 12.65 -14.88 -5.01
N PRO A 173 11.91 -15.86 -5.53
CA PRO A 173 12.47 -16.87 -6.41
C PRO A 173 13.17 -16.20 -7.61
N VAL A 174 14.43 -16.55 -7.84
CA VAL A 174 15.11 -16.24 -9.10
C VAL A 174 14.91 -17.45 -10.00
N GLY A 175 14.36 -17.24 -11.19
CA GLY A 175 14.22 -18.32 -12.17
C GLY A 175 15.58 -18.93 -12.44
N GLY A 176 15.80 -20.18 -12.00
CA GLY A 176 17.00 -20.91 -12.34
C GLY A 176 17.03 -21.12 -13.84
N THR A 177 18.12 -20.71 -14.49
CA THR A 177 18.45 -21.28 -15.80
C THR A 177 18.49 -22.79 -15.63
N ALA A 178 17.60 -23.50 -16.33
CA ALA A 178 17.74 -24.92 -16.53
C ALA A 178 19.15 -25.15 -17.09
N ALA A 179 20.05 -25.72 -16.28
CA ALA A 179 21.28 -26.29 -16.79
C ALA A 179 20.87 -27.57 -17.54
N GLY A 180 20.80 -27.46 -18.86
CA GLY A 180 20.89 -28.61 -19.76
C GLY A 180 22.35 -28.97 -20.00
#